data_AF-A0A9P9CUX2-F1
#
_entry.id   AF-A0A9P9CUX2-F1
#
_cell.length_a   1.000
_cell.length_b   1.000
_cell.length_c   1.000
_cell.angle_alpha   90.00
_cell.angle_beta   90.00
_cell.angle_gamma   90.00
#
_symmetry.space_group_name_H-M   'P 1'
#
loop_
_entity.id
_entity.type
_entity.pdbx_description
1 polymer ?
#
loop_
_entity_poly.entity_id
_entity_poly.type
_entity_poly.pdbx_seq_one_letter_code
_entity_poly.pdbx_strand_id
1 'polypeptide(L)'
;MGCFFLISGFFSAKSLSMTISKGRTRRSAILQHLRGRLLRLGLPAAFFTLVMYPATLAIGIGKPITVDAYLTFLKGLRGVRGGAWWLSTALLFDTIFATYNGLGLPAIPVSRYLPPLTLAALPLMAWLWSSAFPFGTHIDPIHVHAPCLPQYLVAYFTGTWLSSNPQFIASRMLPKEARWRNSPLPALVLWLAYGVLLFKLPLTRSLLRDTTPLFVGGNLTSLLFGIWTELGFATLSHCAIRVAELVTRDRRRTVAKQSILPRLAYGAFLVHAILLCGIAVNLRSLRLSPVAKTLLVGSLATVASFAVSAVLTRFPGLRNII
;
A
#
# COMPACT_ATOMS: atom_id res chain seq x y z
N MET A 1 -0.90 1.78 3.97
CA MET A 1 -0.15 1.68 2.70
C MET A 1 1.28 1.16 2.88
N GLY A 2 2.02 1.51 3.95
CA GLY A 2 3.39 1.04 4.17
C GLY A 2 3.61 -0.47 3.98
N CYS A 3 2.68 -1.32 4.43
CA CYS A 3 2.75 -2.78 4.22
C CYS A 3 2.92 -3.16 2.73
N PHE A 4 2.20 -2.50 1.82
CA PHE A 4 2.33 -2.75 0.38
C PHE A 4 3.72 -2.38 -0.14
N PHE A 5 4.30 -1.29 0.33
CA PHE A 5 5.66 -0.89 -0.04
C PHE A 5 6.70 -1.88 0.48
N LEU A 6 6.54 -2.36 1.71
CA LEU A 6 7.39 -3.42 2.28
C LEU A 6 7.35 -4.70 1.44
N ILE A 7 6.14 -5.15 1.11
CA ILE A 7 5.96 -6.34 0.26
C ILE A 7 6.52 -6.08 -1.16
N SER A 8 6.31 -4.89 -1.72
CA SER A 8 6.82 -4.51 -3.04
C SER A 8 8.34 -4.57 -3.07
N GLY A 9 9.02 -3.93 -2.11
CA GLY A 9 10.48 -3.94 -2.02
C GLY A 9 11.05 -5.35 -1.87
N PHE A 10 10.42 -6.19 -1.03
CA PHE A 10 10.81 -7.59 -0.88
C PHE A 10 10.77 -8.36 -2.21
N PHE A 11 9.65 -8.26 -2.95
CA PHE A 11 9.51 -8.96 -4.23
C PHE A 11 10.34 -8.32 -5.35
N SER A 12 10.60 -7.02 -5.31
CA SER A 12 11.47 -6.36 -6.29
C SER A 12 12.91 -6.83 -6.19
N ALA A 13 13.45 -6.91 -4.98
CA ALA A 13 14.78 -7.45 -4.74
C ALA A 13 14.90 -8.94 -5.13
N LYS A 14 13.91 -9.77 -4.79
CA LYS A 14 13.87 -11.18 -5.24
C LYS A 14 13.76 -11.31 -6.77
N SER A 15 12.88 -10.54 -7.40
CA SER A 15 12.67 -10.59 -8.85
C SER A 15 13.94 -10.21 -9.63
N LEU A 16 14.61 -9.14 -9.20
CA LEU A 16 15.84 -8.67 -9.84
C LEU A 16 16.99 -9.66 -9.65
N SER A 17 17.22 -10.14 -8.42
CA SER A 17 18.27 -11.12 -8.12
C SER A 17 18.10 -12.43 -8.91
N MET A 18 16.86 -12.95 -8.99
CA MET A 18 16.55 -14.13 -9.83
C MET A 18 16.80 -13.90 -11.32
N THR A 19 16.65 -12.67 -11.81
CA THR A 19 16.87 -12.35 -13.22
C THR A 19 18.37 -12.26 -13.52
N ILE A 20 19.14 -11.68 -12.61
CA ILE A 20 20.60 -11.59 -12.70
C ILE A 20 21.24 -12.99 -12.61
N SER A 21 20.75 -13.85 -11.71
CA SER A 21 21.29 -15.20 -11.52
C SER A 21 21.11 -16.12 -12.74
N LYS A 22 20.23 -15.77 -13.68
CA LYS A 22 20.01 -16.51 -14.94
C LYS A 22 21.05 -16.19 -16.02
N GLY A 23 22.22 -15.65 -15.65
CA GLY A 23 23.32 -15.36 -16.57
C GLY A 23 23.07 -14.20 -17.53
N ARG A 24 22.04 -13.37 -17.29
CA ARG A 24 21.77 -12.20 -18.13
C ARG A 24 22.72 -11.07 -17.79
N THR A 25 23.06 -10.26 -18.79
CA THR A 25 23.76 -8.99 -18.55
C THR A 25 22.93 -8.11 -17.61
N ARG A 26 23.60 -7.36 -16.72
CA ARG A 26 22.90 -6.49 -15.75
C ARG A 26 21.92 -5.55 -16.44
N ARG A 27 22.32 -4.96 -17.58
CA ARG A 27 21.46 -4.09 -18.40
C ARG A 27 20.17 -4.79 -18.86
N SER A 28 20.28 -6.01 -19.39
CA SER A 28 19.12 -6.80 -19.82
C SER A 28 18.20 -7.15 -18.65
N ALA A 29 18.77 -7.51 -17.49
CA ALA A 29 18.01 -7.83 -16.29
C ALA A 29 17.18 -6.63 -15.79
N ILE A 30 17.76 -5.42 -15.76
CA ILE A 30 17.06 -4.19 -15.39
C ILE A 30 15.91 -3.91 -16.37
N LEU A 31 16.20 -3.91 -17.67
CA LEU A 31 15.19 -3.59 -18.69
C LEU A 31 14.01 -4.56 -18.63
N GLN A 32 14.28 -5.85 -18.43
CA GLN A 32 13.22 -6.84 -18.25
C GLN A 32 12.42 -6.59 -16.96
N HIS A 33 13.10 -6.29 -15.85
CA HIS A 33 12.44 -5.97 -14.59
C HIS A 33 11.52 -4.76 -14.72
N LEU A 34 12.04 -3.65 -15.27
CA LEU A 34 11.28 -2.42 -15.47
C LEU A 34 10.13 -2.59 -16.45
N ARG A 35 10.33 -3.33 -17.56
CA ARG A 35 9.24 -3.65 -18.49
C ARG A 35 8.13 -4.44 -17.79
N GLY A 36 8.49 -5.43 -16.98
CA GLY A 36 7.52 -6.19 -16.19
C GLY A 36 6.75 -5.32 -15.18
N ARG A 37 7.44 -4.40 -14.50
CA ARG A 37 6.82 -3.47 -13.55
C ARG A 37 5.97 -2.42 -14.24
N LEU A 38 6.39 -1.87 -15.36
CA LEU A 38 5.63 -0.88 -16.14
C LEU A 38 4.30 -1.49 -16.62
N LEU A 39 4.29 -2.74 -17.06
CA LEU A 39 3.07 -3.43 -17.48
C LEU A 39 2.11 -3.73 -16.31
N ARG A 40 2.65 -4.03 -15.12
CA ARG A 40 1.83 -4.41 -13.94
C ARG A 40 1.48 -3.25 -13.01
N LEU A 41 2.18 -2.14 -13.08
CA LEU A 41 1.97 -0.97 -12.22
C LEU A 41 1.61 0.25 -13.05
N GLY A 42 2.40 0.54 -14.09
CA GLY A 42 2.22 1.72 -14.93
C GLY A 42 0.95 1.67 -15.79
N LEU A 43 0.71 0.57 -16.51
CA LEU A 43 -0.49 0.43 -17.34
C LEU A 43 -1.78 0.49 -16.49
N PRO A 44 -1.89 -0.22 -15.35
CA PRO A 44 -3.04 -0.08 -14.46
C PRO A 44 -3.17 1.32 -13.84
N ALA A 45 -2.07 1.99 -13.51
CA ALA A 45 -2.11 3.36 -13.02
C ALA A 45 -2.61 4.36 -14.08
N ALA A 46 -2.16 4.21 -15.33
CA ALA A 46 -2.61 5.01 -16.45
C ALA A 46 -4.09 4.77 -16.75
N PHE A 47 -4.51 3.51 -16.83
CA PHE A 47 -5.91 3.15 -17.01
C PHE A 47 -6.79 3.68 -15.89
N PHE A 48 -6.35 3.55 -14.63
CA PHE A 48 -7.10 4.09 -13.51
C PHE A 48 -7.21 5.61 -13.60
N THR A 49 -6.12 6.31 -13.90
CA THR A 49 -6.09 7.77 -13.99
C THR A 49 -6.96 8.30 -15.13
N LEU A 50 -6.89 7.67 -16.30
CA LEU A 50 -7.56 8.15 -17.51
C LEU A 50 -9.02 7.68 -17.60
N VAL A 51 -9.35 6.51 -17.07
CA VAL A 51 -10.69 5.92 -17.22
C VAL A 51 -11.42 5.86 -15.89
N MET A 52 -10.82 5.19 -14.89
CA MET A 52 -11.53 4.87 -13.65
C MET A 52 -11.79 6.10 -12.79
N TYR A 53 -10.84 7.03 -12.73
CA TYR A 53 -10.92 8.22 -11.89
C TYR A 53 -11.99 9.21 -12.39
N PRO A 54 -12.05 9.59 -13.68
CA PRO A 54 -13.16 10.39 -14.22
C PRO A 54 -14.52 9.72 -14.04
N ALA A 55 -14.60 8.39 -14.22
CA ALA A 55 -15.83 7.64 -13.96
C ALA A 55 -16.26 7.72 -12.49
N THR A 56 -15.30 7.62 -11.57
CA THR A 56 -15.56 7.80 -10.13
C THR A 56 -16.07 9.22 -9.83
N LEU A 57 -15.49 10.25 -10.45
CA LEU A 57 -15.95 11.64 -10.29
C LEU A 57 -17.37 11.83 -10.82
N ALA A 58 -17.66 11.30 -12.01
CA ALA A 58 -18.99 11.39 -12.63
C ALA A 58 -20.07 10.72 -11.78
N ILE A 59 -19.79 9.52 -11.25
CA ILE A 59 -20.67 8.81 -10.32
C ILE A 59 -20.88 9.63 -9.04
N GLY A 60 -19.79 10.17 -8.47
CA GLY A 60 -19.85 10.97 -7.24
C GLY A 60 -20.69 12.24 -7.39
N ILE A 61 -20.59 12.91 -8.54
CA ILE A 61 -21.36 14.12 -8.87
C ILE A 61 -22.81 13.77 -9.31
N GLY A 62 -23.05 12.54 -9.75
CA GLY A 62 -24.34 12.11 -10.30
C GLY A 62 -24.61 12.67 -11.69
N LYS A 63 -23.57 12.97 -12.48
CA LYS A 63 -23.69 13.47 -13.86
C LYS A 63 -22.89 12.56 -14.80
N PRO A 64 -23.39 12.30 -16.03
CA PRO A 64 -22.63 11.53 -17.01
C PRO A 64 -21.37 12.28 -17.44
N ILE A 65 -20.33 11.54 -17.86
CA ILE A 65 -19.13 12.14 -18.46
C ILE A 65 -19.49 12.64 -19.86
N THR A 66 -19.43 13.96 -20.06
CA THR A 66 -19.46 14.56 -21.40
C THR A 66 -18.06 14.63 -21.99
N VAL A 67 -17.96 14.71 -23.33
CA VAL A 67 -16.68 14.85 -24.03
C VAL A 67 -15.94 16.11 -23.56
N ASP A 68 -16.63 17.23 -23.43
CA ASP A 68 -16.03 18.50 -22.97
C ASP A 68 -15.50 18.42 -21.54
N ALA A 69 -16.25 17.78 -20.64
CA ALA A 69 -15.80 17.56 -19.27
C ALA A 69 -14.55 16.67 -19.23
N TYR A 70 -14.50 15.63 -20.06
CA TYR A 70 -13.34 14.75 -20.16
C TYR A 70 -12.12 15.46 -20.76
N LEU A 71 -12.29 16.24 -21.82
CA LEU A 71 -11.22 17.06 -22.40
C LEU A 71 -10.71 18.10 -21.40
N THR A 72 -11.59 18.71 -20.62
CA THR A 72 -11.23 19.63 -19.53
C THR A 72 -10.41 18.91 -18.46
N PHE A 73 -10.82 17.70 -18.08
CA PHE A 73 -10.05 16.84 -17.19
C PHE A 73 -8.63 16.55 -17.73
N LEU A 74 -8.51 16.19 -19.02
CA LEU A 74 -7.21 15.92 -19.66
C LEU A 74 -6.31 17.17 -19.69
N LYS A 75 -6.86 18.36 -19.99
CA LYS A 75 -6.10 19.63 -19.95
C LYS A 75 -5.59 19.96 -18.55
N GLY A 76 -6.34 19.60 -17.50
CA GLY A 76 -5.96 19.79 -16.09
C GLY A 76 -5.10 18.67 -15.51
N LEU A 77 -4.75 17.65 -16.29
CA LEU A 77 -4.05 16.47 -15.79
C LEU A 77 -2.56 16.79 -15.56
N ARG A 78 -2.15 16.87 -14.28
CA ARG A 78 -0.76 17.11 -13.87
C ARG A 78 0.01 15.84 -13.47
N GLY A 79 -0.58 14.66 -13.70
CA GLY A 79 0.00 13.40 -13.27
C GLY A 79 -1.03 12.31 -13.00
N VAL A 80 -0.60 11.31 -12.23
CA VAL A 80 -1.45 10.18 -11.80
C VAL A 80 -2.55 10.71 -10.86
N ARG A 81 -3.76 10.15 -10.92
CA ARG A 81 -4.89 10.62 -10.08
C ARG A 81 -5.56 9.49 -9.29
N GLY A 82 -6.21 9.90 -8.20
CA GLY A 82 -6.96 9.02 -7.31
C GLY A 82 -6.10 7.93 -6.68
N GLY A 83 -6.70 6.77 -6.38
CA GLY A 83 -6.02 5.67 -5.68
C GLY A 83 -4.86 5.02 -6.42
N ALA A 84 -4.57 5.40 -7.68
CA ALA A 84 -3.46 4.85 -8.46
C ALA A 84 -2.08 5.38 -8.07
N TRP A 85 -1.99 6.44 -7.25
CA TRP A 85 -0.71 7.05 -6.87
C TRP A 85 0.29 6.04 -6.27
N TRP A 86 -0.19 5.03 -5.52
CA TRP A 86 0.71 4.04 -4.91
C TRP A 86 1.37 3.14 -5.96
N LEU A 87 0.66 2.80 -7.06
CA LEU A 87 1.22 2.00 -8.16
C LEU A 87 2.40 2.75 -8.79
N SER A 88 2.19 4.04 -9.05
CA SER A 88 3.19 4.93 -9.64
C SER A 88 4.36 5.19 -8.69
N THR A 89 4.09 5.31 -7.38
CA THR A 89 5.13 5.45 -6.35
C THR A 89 5.95 4.16 -6.23
N ALA A 90 5.30 3.00 -6.24
CA ALA A 90 5.98 1.71 -6.23
C ALA A 90 6.83 1.51 -7.50
N LEU A 91 6.32 1.93 -8.66
CA LEU A 91 7.07 1.90 -9.93
C LEU A 91 8.30 2.83 -9.88
N LEU A 92 8.18 4.01 -9.28
CA LEU A 92 9.33 4.89 -9.06
C LEU A 92 10.38 4.22 -8.18
N PHE A 93 9.98 3.64 -7.06
CA PHE A 93 10.90 2.94 -6.15
C PHE A 93 11.56 1.73 -6.81
N ASP A 94 10.81 0.95 -7.58
CA ASP A 94 11.33 -0.15 -8.38
C ASP A 94 12.36 0.35 -9.42
N THR A 95 12.09 1.50 -10.03
CA THR A 95 12.99 2.14 -11.01
C THR A 95 14.31 2.58 -10.36
N ILE A 96 14.23 3.28 -9.24
CA ILE A 96 15.41 3.72 -8.47
C ILE A 96 16.21 2.50 -8.02
N PHE A 97 15.54 1.51 -7.42
CA PHE A 97 16.18 0.30 -6.91
C PHE A 97 16.86 -0.52 -8.02
N ALA A 98 16.19 -0.74 -9.14
CA ALA A 98 16.74 -1.51 -10.25
C ALA A 98 17.89 -0.76 -10.93
N THR A 99 17.79 0.56 -11.08
CA THR A 99 18.88 1.38 -11.64
C THR A 99 20.10 1.38 -10.73
N TYR A 100 19.91 1.54 -9.41
CA TYR A 100 20.99 1.50 -8.42
C TYR A 100 21.78 0.18 -8.48
N ASN A 101 21.08 -0.95 -8.44
CA ASN A 101 21.69 -2.29 -8.56
C ASN A 101 22.29 -2.52 -9.95
N GLY A 102 21.67 -1.94 -10.96
CA GLY A 102 22.06 -2.04 -12.35
C GLY A 102 23.39 -1.38 -12.67
N LEU A 103 23.62 -0.21 -12.08
CA LEU A 103 24.89 0.51 -12.13
C LEU A 103 26.00 -0.19 -11.37
N GLY A 104 25.69 -1.26 -10.62
CA GLY A 104 26.68 -1.99 -9.83
C GLY A 104 27.22 -1.18 -8.65
N LEU A 105 26.43 -0.24 -8.14
CA LEU A 105 26.81 0.56 -6.98
C LEU A 105 27.03 -0.36 -5.76
N PRO A 106 27.99 -0.03 -4.89
CA PRO A 106 28.32 -0.84 -3.73
C PRO A 106 27.08 -0.99 -2.85
N ALA A 107 26.86 -2.19 -2.30
CA ALA A 107 25.75 -2.39 -1.39
C ALA A 107 25.84 -1.40 -0.23
N ILE A 108 24.77 -0.65 0.03
CA ILE A 108 24.69 0.20 1.23
C ILE A 108 24.85 -0.72 2.43
N PRO A 109 25.83 -0.49 3.32
CA PRO A 109 26.03 -1.32 4.50
C PRO A 109 24.86 -1.09 5.47
N VAL A 110 23.79 -1.87 5.30
CA VAL A 110 22.63 -1.86 6.19
C VAL A 110 22.96 -2.77 7.38
N SER A 111 23.35 -2.16 8.49
CA SER A 111 23.52 -2.87 9.76
C SER A 111 22.25 -3.65 10.13
N ARG A 112 22.40 -4.80 10.79
CA ARG A 112 21.25 -5.61 11.27
C ARG A 112 20.28 -4.82 12.15
N TYR A 113 20.76 -3.75 12.79
CA TYR A 113 19.99 -2.89 13.67
C TYR A 113 19.39 -1.68 12.96
N LEU A 114 19.84 -1.37 11.74
CA LEU A 114 19.36 -0.19 11.01
C LEU A 114 17.85 -0.26 10.73
N PRO A 115 17.26 -1.39 10.28
CA PRO A 115 15.81 -1.45 10.08
C PRO A 115 15.01 -1.28 11.39
N PRO A 116 15.31 -1.98 12.50
CA PRO A 116 14.64 -1.71 13.78
C PRO A 116 14.78 -0.27 14.28
N LEU A 117 15.97 0.34 14.16
CA LEU A 117 16.21 1.71 14.59
C LEU A 117 15.46 2.73 13.72
N THR A 118 15.46 2.54 12.40
CA THR A 118 14.70 3.40 11.47
C THR A 118 13.19 3.26 11.68
N LEU A 119 12.70 2.06 11.99
CA LEU A 119 11.29 1.84 12.37
C LEU A 119 10.94 2.53 13.69
N ALA A 120 11.84 2.50 14.68
CA ALA A 120 11.64 3.20 15.96
C ALA A 120 11.70 4.72 15.82
N ALA A 121 12.54 5.25 14.92
CA ALA A 121 12.64 6.67 14.61
C ALA A 121 11.51 7.17 13.68
N LEU A 122 10.79 6.25 13.02
CA LEU A 122 9.82 6.58 11.98
C LEU A 122 8.69 7.52 12.44
N PRO A 123 8.10 7.39 13.64
CA PRO A 123 7.10 8.35 14.11
C PRO A 123 7.64 9.78 14.18
N LEU A 124 8.88 9.94 14.66
CA LEU A 124 9.52 11.25 14.78
C LEU A 124 9.85 11.82 13.40
N MET A 125 10.38 10.98 12.50
CA MET A 125 10.65 11.37 11.11
C MET A 125 9.36 11.79 10.38
N ALA A 126 8.29 11.01 10.52
CA ALA A 126 6.99 11.31 9.91
C ALA A 126 6.40 12.61 10.48
N TRP A 127 6.51 12.82 11.79
CA TRP A 127 6.06 14.05 12.45
C TRP A 127 6.83 15.28 11.96
N LEU A 128 8.17 15.24 11.96
CA LEU A 128 9.01 16.33 11.44
C LEU A 128 8.74 16.59 9.96
N TRP A 129 8.62 15.53 9.16
CA TRP A 129 8.33 15.63 7.74
C TRP A 129 6.95 16.25 7.47
N SER A 130 5.94 15.89 8.26
CA SER A 130 4.59 16.43 8.14
C SER A 130 4.48 17.91 8.51
N SER A 131 5.47 18.48 9.21
CA SER A 131 5.57 19.92 9.44
C SER A 131 5.93 20.68 8.17
N ALA A 132 6.78 20.10 7.32
CA ALA A 132 7.14 20.65 6.01
C ALA A 132 6.11 20.30 4.94
N PHE A 133 5.49 19.11 5.04
CA PHE A 133 4.51 18.58 4.09
C PHE A 133 3.23 18.16 4.82
N PRO A 134 2.30 19.09 5.10
CA PRO A 134 1.03 18.79 5.76
C PRO A 134 0.18 17.79 4.96
N PHE A 135 -0.75 17.11 5.63
CA PHE A 135 -1.68 16.19 4.96
C PHE A 135 -2.51 16.91 3.88
N GLY A 136 -2.70 16.22 2.75
CA GLY A 136 -3.26 16.82 1.53
C GLY A 136 -2.22 17.42 0.60
N THR A 137 -0.94 17.49 0.99
CA THR A 137 0.15 17.79 0.05
C THR A 137 0.48 16.56 -0.79
N HIS A 138 0.58 16.79 -2.11
CA HIS A 138 0.92 15.77 -3.10
C HIS A 138 2.12 16.23 -3.92
N ILE A 139 3.00 15.29 -4.25
CA ILE A 139 4.12 15.56 -5.17
C ILE A 139 3.75 15.01 -6.55
N ASP A 140 3.43 15.92 -7.46
CA ASP A 140 3.23 15.63 -8.88
C ASP A 140 4.59 15.37 -9.57
N PRO A 141 4.65 14.57 -10.66
CA PRO A 141 3.54 13.98 -11.42
C PRO A 141 3.06 12.61 -10.90
N ILE A 142 3.71 12.04 -9.90
CA ILE A 142 3.39 10.69 -9.38
C ILE A 142 2.21 10.74 -8.41
N HIS A 143 1.89 11.95 -7.92
CA HIS A 143 0.81 12.24 -6.98
C HIS A 143 0.98 11.52 -5.64
N VAL A 144 2.25 11.27 -5.26
CA VAL A 144 2.57 10.61 -4.00
C VAL A 144 2.13 11.50 -2.84
N HIS A 145 1.50 10.88 -1.84
CA HIS A 145 1.07 11.56 -0.63
C HIS A 145 2.30 11.90 0.23
N ALA A 146 2.73 13.16 0.16
CA ALA A 146 4.01 13.61 0.69
C ALA A 146 4.21 13.32 2.19
N PRO A 147 3.23 13.53 3.09
CA PRO A 147 3.44 13.31 4.53
C PRO A 147 3.83 11.86 4.89
N CYS A 148 3.38 10.89 4.09
CA CYS A 148 3.64 9.48 4.33
C CYS A 148 4.89 8.96 3.62
N LEU A 149 5.60 9.81 2.86
CA LEU A 149 6.77 9.40 2.09
C LEU A 149 7.89 8.77 2.95
N PRO A 150 8.22 9.27 4.17
CA PRO A 150 9.19 8.62 5.03
C PRO A 150 8.83 7.17 5.35
N GLN A 151 7.55 6.92 5.69
CA GLN A 151 7.05 5.56 5.92
C GLN A 151 7.20 4.69 4.67
N TYR A 152 6.87 5.21 3.49
CA TYR A 152 6.93 4.42 2.26
C TYR A 152 8.37 4.05 1.89
N LEU A 153 9.31 4.99 2.04
CA LEU A 153 10.74 4.75 1.82
C LEU A 153 11.28 3.70 2.80
N VAL A 154 11.08 3.90 4.10
CA VAL A 154 11.55 2.96 5.13
C VAL A 154 10.93 1.59 4.94
N ALA A 155 9.62 1.52 4.66
CA ALA A 155 8.94 0.26 4.38
C ALA A 155 9.54 -0.46 3.16
N TYR A 156 9.69 0.24 2.03
CA TYR A 156 10.21 -0.35 0.80
C TYR A 156 11.63 -0.90 0.96
N PHE A 157 12.54 -0.11 1.54
CA PHE A 157 13.93 -0.53 1.75
C PHE A 157 14.07 -1.57 2.87
N THR A 158 13.20 -1.56 3.88
CA THR A 158 13.11 -2.67 4.84
C THR A 158 12.72 -3.95 4.12
N GLY A 159 11.76 -3.87 3.19
CA GLY A 159 11.38 -4.98 2.32
C GLY A 159 12.54 -5.55 1.52
N THR A 160 13.31 -4.69 0.86
CA THR A 160 14.50 -5.13 0.08
C THR A 160 15.55 -5.78 0.99
N TRP A 161 15.83 -5.21 2.16
CA TRP A 161 16.75 -5.79 3.15
C TRP A 161 16.27 -7.16 3.66
N LEU A 162 14.98 -7.28 3.96
CA LEU A 162 14.35 -8.51 4.40
C LEU A 162 14.43 -9.63 3.34
N SER A 163 14.50 -9.27 2.06
CA SER A 163 14.66 -10.25 0.98
C SER A 163 16.00 -11.01 1.05
N SER A 164 17.05 -10.34 1.54
CA SER A 164 18.38 -10.90 1.77
C SER A 164 18.52 -11.50 3.17
N ASN A 165 17.62 -11.15 4.09
CA ASN A 165 17.63 -11.61 5.48
C ASN A 165 16.30 -12.28 5.86
N PRO A 166 15.92 -13.39 5.19
CA PRO A 166 14.62 -14.01 5.38
C PRO A 166 14.37 -14.53 6.80
N GLN A 167 15.42 -14.77 7.60
CA GLN A 167 15.32 -15.24 8.98
C GLN A 167 14.54 -14.30 9.90
N PHE A 168 14.45 -13.01 9.58
CA PHE A 168 13.68 -12.03 10.37
C PHE A 168 12.17 -12.03 10.05
N ILE A 169 11.76 -12.66 8.95
CA ILE A 169 10.35 -12.87 8.58
C ILE A 169 9.95 -14.31 8.86
N ALA A 170 10.82 -15.26 8.52
CA ALA A 170 10.56 -16.68 8.49
C ALA A 170 10.55 -17.27 9.91
N SER A 171 9.39 -17.23 10.56
CA SER A 171 9.21 -17.77 11.91
C SER A 171 9.53 -19.26 12.03
N ARG A 172 9.59 -19.97 10.89
CA ARG A 172 9.95 -21.38 10.78
C ARG A 172 11.40 -21.66 11.15
N MET A 173 12.27 -20.66 11.04
CA MET A 173 13.69 -20.76 11.40
C MET A 173 13.93 -20.55 12.90
N LEU A 174 12.89 -20.17 13.66
CA LEU A 174 12.98 -19.91 15.09
C LEU A 174 12.62 -21.14 15.94
N PRO A 175 13.28 -21.33 17.10
CA PRO A 175 12.90 -22.35 18.08
C PRO A 175 11.42 -22.27 18.48
N LYS A 176 10.80 -23.41 18.84
CA LYS A 176 9.37 -23.46 19.24
C LYS A 176 9.04 -22.43 20.32
N GLU A 177 9.90 -22.31 21.33
CA GLU A 177 9.79 -21.34 22.43
C GLU A 177 9.87 -19.87 21.95
N ALA A 178 10.58 -19.59 20.87
CA ALA A 178 10.70 -18.24 20.32
C ALA A 178 9.52 -17.85 19.40
N ARG A 179 8.65 -18.79 19.02
CA ARG A 179 7.54 -18.50 18.09
C ARG A 179 6.44 -17.64 18.70
N TRP A 180 6.15 -17.81 19.99
CA TRP A 180 5.15 -16.99 20.68
C TRP A 180 5.66 -15.57 20.91
N ARG A 181 6.96 -15.42 21.22
CA ARG A 181 7.63 -14.10 21.31
C ARG A 181 7.60 -13.36 19.97
N ASN A 182 7.61 -14.10 18.86
CA ASN A 182 7.44 -13.58 17.50
C ASN A 182 5.98 -13.68 17.00
N SER A 183 5.00 -13.70 17.91
CA SER A 183 3.60 -13.54 17.56
C SER A 183 3.32 -12.06 17.27
N PRO A 184 2.47 -11.73 16.27
CA PRO A 184 2.04 -10.35 16.07
C PRO A 184 0.98 -9.92 17.10
N LEU A 185 0.43 -10.85 17.89
CA LEU A 185 -0.67 -10.58 18.82
C LEU A 185 -0.32 -9.54 19.91
N PRO A 186 0.83 -9.59 20.60
CA PRO A 186 1.17 -8.57 21.60
C PRO A 186 1.25 -7.17 20.98
N ALA A 187 1.83 -7.06 19.78
CA ALA A 187 1.90 -5.80 19.04
C ALA A 187 0.51 -5.31 18.62
N LEU A 188 -0.38 -6.23 18.20
CA LEU A 188 -1.77 -5.92 17.87
C LEU A 188 -2.56 -5.42 19.08
N VAL A 189 -2.45 -6.12 20.21
CA VAL A 189 -3.09 -5.69 21.46
C VAL A 189 -2.56 -4.33 21.90
N LEU A 190 -1.24 -4.13 21.85
CA LEU A 190 -0.63 -2.85 22.20
C LEU A 190 -1.08 -1.72 21.28
N TRP A 191 -1.13 -1.95 19.96
CA TRP A 191 -1.59 -0.97 18.99
C TRP A 191 -3.07 -0.60 19.18
N LEU A 192 -3.93 -1.60 19.42
CA LEU A 192 -5.35 -1.38 19.70
C LEU A 192 -5.55 -0.65 21.03
N ALA A 193 -4.85 -1.07 22.09
CA ALA A 193 -4.89 -0.43 23.40
C ALA A 193 -4.40 1.01 23.33
N TYR A 194 -3.31 1.26 22.59
CA TYR A 194 -2.80 2.61 22.33
C TYR A 194 -3.84 3.45 21.56
N GLY A 195 -4.53 2.88 20.57
CA GLY A 195 -5.64 3.55 19.89
C GLY A 195 -6.77 3.94 20.86
N VAL A 196 -7.23 3.02 21.70
CA VAL A 196 -8.28 3.31 22.70
C VAL A 196 -7.83 4.38 23.69
N LEU A 197 -6.60 4.31 24.18
CA LEU A 197 -6.02 5.33 25.06
C LEU A 197 -5.95 6.67 24.34
N LEU A 198 -5.46 6.68 23.10
CA LEU A 198 -5.34 7.87 22.28
C LEU A 198 -6.69 8.56 22.16
N PHE A 199 -7.80 7.87 21.88
CA PHE A 199 -9.12 8.52 21.78
C PHE A 199 -9.75 8.90 23.14
N LYS A 200 -9.17 8.48 24.27
CA LYS A 200 -9.65 8.84 25.61
C LYS A 200 -8.98 10.08 26.19
N LEU A 201 -7.80 10.48 25.71
CA LEU A 201 -7.08 11.65 26.22
C LEU A 201 -7.83 12.96 25.90
N PRO A 202 -7.84 13.97 26.80
CA PRO A 202 -8.51 15.24 26.54
C PRO A 202 -8.00 15.95 25.27
N LEU A 203 -6.69 15.90 25.05
CA LEU A 203 -5.99 16.51 23.90
C LEU A 203 -6.49 16.00 22.53
N THR A 204 -6.95 14.76 22.49
CA THR A 204 -7.35 14.03 21.28
C THR A 204 -8.87 13.81 21.21
N ARG A 205 -9.60 13.96 22.32
CA ARG A 205 -11.07 14.04 22.30
C ARG A 205 -11.56 15.24 21.51
N SER A 206 -10.80 16.34 21.49
CA SER A 206 -11.07 17.48 20.62
C SER A 206 -11.06 17.09 19.13
N LEU A 207 -10.33 16.02 18.75
CA LEU A 207 -10.31 15.51 17.38
C LEU A 207 -11.65 14.95 16.90
N LEU A 208 -12.55 14.58 17.82
CA LEU A 208 -13.91 14.20 17.47
C LEU A 208 -14.71 15.39 16.92
N ARG A 209 -14.25 16.62 17.18
CA ARG A 209 -14.87 17.87 16.69
C ARG A 209 -14.05 18.50 15.57
N ASP A 210 -12.73 18.54 15.71
CA ASP A 210 -11.82 19.11 14.72
C ASP A 210 -10.60 18.21 14.50
N THR A 211 -10.51 17.60 13.32
CA THR A 211 -9.39 16.73 12.93
C THR A 211 -8.18 17.48 12.40
N THR A 212 -8.25 18.80 12.20
CA THR A 212 -7.16 19.61 11.63
C THR A 212 -5.82 19.43 12.34
N PRO A 213 -5.75 19.32 13.68
CA PRO A 213 -4.48 19.08 14.37
C PRO A 213 -3.77 17.77 14.01
N LEU A 214 -4.50 16.76 13.49
CA LEU A 214 -3.89 15.51 12.98
C LEU A 214 -3.11 15.73 11.69
N PHE A 215 -3.53 16.71 10.90
CA PHE A 215 -3.10 16.90 9.52
C PHE A 215 -1.96 17.91 9.38
N VAL A 216 -1.67 18.66 10.45
CA VAL A 216 -0.56 19.61 10.52
C VAL A 216 0.52 19.04 11.44
N GLY A 217 1.74 18.87 10.93
CA GLY A 217 2.87 18.45 11.75
C GLY A 217 3.23 19.48 12.84
N GLY A 218 4.16 19.11 13.72
CA GLY A 218 4.74 20.05 14.69
C GLY A 218 3.95 20.25 15.98
N ASN A 219 2.79 19.61 16.13
CA ASN A 219 2.05 19.59 17.39
C ASN A 219 2.05 18.20 18.04
N LEU A 220 1.77 18.15 19.35
CA LEU A 220 1.79 16.89 20.10
C LEU A 220 0.72 15.91 19.61
N THR A 221 -0.43 16.40 19.16
CA THR A 221 -1.53 15.56 18.66
C THR A 221 -1.14 14.81 17.38
N SER A 222 -0.50 15.48 16.42
CA SER A 222 0.03 14.84 15.21
C SER A 222 1.19 13.90 15.51
N LEU A 223 2.02 14.16 16.54
CA LEU A 223 3.05 13.22 16.98
C LEU A 223 2.44 11.91 17.52
N LEU A 224 1.48 12.02 18.45
CA LEU A 224 0.82 10.84 19.03
C LEU A 224 0.07 10.03 17.96
N PHE A 225 -0.58 10.71 17.01
CA PHE A 225 -1.19 10.05 15.86
C PHE A 225 -0.17 9.41 14.92
N GLY A 226 0.98 10.05 14.71
CA GLY A 226 2.11 9.50 13.96
C GLY A 226 2.62 8.19 14.60
N ILE A 227 2.82 8.18 15.93
CA ILE A 227 3.18 6.97 16.67
C ILE A 227 2.14 5.86 16.44
N TRP A 228 0.84 6.19 16.54
CA TRP A 228 -0.22 5.21 16.31
C TRP A 228 -0.20 4.64 14.88
N THR A 229 0.04 5.51 13.89
CA THR A 229 0.09 5.15 12.48
C THR A 229 1.28 4.24 12.16
N GLU A 230 2.46 4.56 12.68
CA GLU A 230 3.68 3.78 12.44
C GLU A 230 3.68 2.44 13.20
N LEU A 231 3.17 2.42 14.44
CA LEU A 231 2.91 1.17 15.16
C LEU A 231 1.91 0.29 14.40
N GLY A 232 0.86 0.92 13.84
CA GLY A 232 -0.11 0.24 12.99
C GLY A 232 0.53 -0.36 11.75
N PHE A 233 1.41 0.39 11.06
CA PHE A 233 2.17 -0.14 9.93
C PHE A 233 3.02 -1.35 10.32
N ALA A 234 3.83 -1.26 11.37
CA ALA A 234 4.70 -2.36 11.79
C ALA A 234 3.87 -3.61 12.18
N THR A 235 2.83 -3.40 12.97
CA THR A 235 1.95 -4.45 13.50
C THR A 235 1.16 -5.13 12.39
N LEU A 236 0.47 -4.36 11.54
CA LEU A 236 -0.36 -4.92 10.46
C LEU A 236 0.51 -5.61 9.39
N SER A 237 1.70 -5.09 9.12
CA SER A 237 2.65 -5.77 8.22
C SER A 237 3.10 -7.11 8.80
N HIS A 238 3.40 -7.15 10.10
CA HIS A 238 3.75 -8.40 10.78
C HIS A 238 2.56 -9.37 10.77
N CYS A 239 1.34 -8.92 11.08
CA CYS A 239 0.13 -9.74 10.95
C CYS A 239 -0.03 -10.33 9.54
N ALA A 240 0.07 -9.51 8.51
CA ALA A 240 -0.10 -9.94 7.11
C ALA A 240 0.92 -11.02 6.72
N ILE A 241 2.19 -10.82 7.10
CA ILE A 241 3.26 -11.80 6.88
C ILE A 241 2.94 -13.11 7.60
N ARG A 242 2.55 -13.06 8.88
CA ARG A 242 2.30 -14.28 9.68
C ARG A 242 1.08 -15.05 9.18
N VAL A 243 0.02 -14.34 8.79
CA VAL A 243 -1.14 -14.96 8.13
C VAL A 243 -0.71 -15.63 6.83
N ALA A 244 0.10 -14.97 5.99
CA ALA A 244 0.61 -15.58 4.77
C ALA A 244 1.45 -16.85 5.04
N GLU A 245 2.31 -16.83 6.07
CA GLU A 245 3.09 -18.01 6.49
C GLU A 245 2.21 -19.19 6.95
N LEU A 246 1.14 -18.91 7.70
CA LEU A 246 0.21 -19.90 8.22
C LEU A 246 -0.63 -20.51 7.09
N VAL A 247 -1.20 -19.67 6.23
CA VAL A 247 -2.00 -20.12 5.07
C VAL A 247 -1.17 -20.94 4.08
N THR A 248 0.14 -20.65 3.97
CA THR A 248 1.07 -21.40 3.12
C THR A 248 1.69 -22.62 3.81
N ARG A 249 1.48 -22.83 5.12
CA ARG A 249 2.07 -23.93 5.90
C ARG A 249 1.50 -25.29 5.53
N ASP A 250 0.19 -25.37 5.38
CA ASP A 250 -0.53 -26.63 5.18
C ASP A 250 -0.76 -26.96 3.70
N ARG A 251 -0.43 -26.05 2.78
CA ARG A 251 -0.74 -26.17 1.34
C ARG A 251 0.47 -26.57 0.48
N ARG A 252 1.27 -27.55 0.89
CA ARG A 252 2.31 -28.17 0.03
C ARG A 252 1.75 -28.80 -1.28
N ARG A 253 0.41 -28.95 -1.41
CA ARG A 253 -0.22 -29.71 -2.50
C ARG A 253 -0.96 -28.92 -3.60
N THR A 254 -1.07 -27.58 -3.56
CA THR A 254 -1.82 -26.88 -4.63
C THR A 254 -1.22 -25.53 -5.02
N VAL A 255 -0.01 -25.57 -5.58
CA VAL A 255 0.65 -24.42 -6.24
C VAL A 255 -0.26 -23.80 -7.33
N ALA A 256 -1.10 -24.61 -7.99
CA ALA A 256 -2.03 -24.15 -9.02
C ALA A 256 -3.19 -23.29 -8.49
N LYS A 257 -3.84 -23.69 -7.38
CA LYS A 257 -5.01 -22.96 -6.82
C LYS A 257 -4.64 -21.70 -6.03
N GLN A 258 -3.39 -21.57 -5.56
CA GLN A 258 -2.90 -20.34 -4.92
C GLN A 258 -2.68 -19.18 -5.92
N SER A 259 -2.69 -19.45 -7.23
CA SER A 259 -2.47 -18.42 -8.25
C SER A 259 -3.68 -17.49 -8.50
N ILE A 260 -4.88 -17.84 -8.03
CA ILE A 260 -6.09 -17.04 -8.32
C ILE A 260 -6.31 -15.92 -7.30
N LEU A 261 -6.04 -16.15 -6.01
CA LEU A 261 -6.35 -15.18 -4.96
C LEU A 261 -5.56 -13.86 -5.10
N PRO A 262 -4.25 -13.86 -5.39
CA PRO A 262 -3.52 -12.61 -5.63
C PRO A 262 -4.05 -11.84 -6.85
N ARG A 263 -4.44 -12.55 -7.92
CA ARG A 263 -5.08 -11.94 -9.10
C ARG A 263 -6.42 -11.32 -8.73
N LEU A 264 -7.26 -12.04 -8.00
CA LEU A 264 -8.55 -11.53 -7.55
C LEU A 264 -8.39 -10.29 -6.67
N ALA A 265 -7.47 -10.31 -5.71
CA ALA A 265 -7.19 -9.18 -4.84
C ALA A 265 -6.66 -7.97 -5.63
N TYR A 266 -5.77 -8.20 -6.60
CA TYR A 266 -5.24 -7.14 -7.44
C TYR A 266 -6.32 -6.54 -8.37
N GLY A 267 -7.15 -7.37 -9.02
CA GLY A 267 -8.26 -6.89 -9.84
C GLY A 267 -9.31 -6.15 -9.00
N ALA A 268 -9.60 -6.63 -7.78
CA ALA A 268 -10.50 -5.96 -6.84
C ALA A 268 -9.93 -4.59 -6.46
N PHE A 269 -8.62 -4.51 -6.20
CA PHE A 269 -7.92 -3.25 -5.99
C PHE A 269 -8.04 -2.29 -7.18
N LEU A 270 -8.13 -2.75 -8.43
CA LEU A 270 -8.30 -1.82 -9.56
C LEU A 270 -9.71 -1.23 -9.67
N VAL A 271 -10.74 -2.02 -9.34
CA VAL A 271 -12.15 -1.61 -9.52
C VAL A 271 -12.81 -1.05 -8.27
N HIS A 272 -12.22 -1.23 -7.09
CA HIS A 272 -12.88 -0.89 -5.82
C HIS A 272 -13.32 0.57 -5.73
N ALA A 273 -12.58 1.52 -6.30
CA ALA A 273 -12.91 2.94 -6.20
C ALA A 273 -14.27 3.28 -6.83
N ILE A 274 -14.52 2.77 -8.04
CA ILE A 274 -15.80 2.95 -8.73
C ILE A 274 -16.91 2.24 -7.97
N LEU A 275 -16.69 0.99 -7.55
CA LEU A 275 -17.72 0.20 -6.88
C LEU A 275 -18.08 0.80 -5.52
N LEU A 276 -17.09 1.23 -4.76
CA LEU A 276 -17.28 1.90 -3.48
C LEU A 276 -18.05 3.21 -3.67
N CYS A 277 -17.65 4.04 -4.64
CA CYS A 277 -18.34 5.30 -4.94
C CYS A 277 -19.79 5.04 -5.37
N GLY A 278 -20.01 4.13 -6.33
CA GLY A 278 -21.33 3.77 -6.82
C GLY A 278 -22.25 3.24 -5.71
N ILE A 279 -21.77 2.31 -4.89
CA ILE A 279 -22.55 1.76 -3.77
C ILE A 279 -22.85 2.86 -2.73
N ALA A 280 -21.86 3.70 -2.39
CA ALA A 280 -22.06 4.79 -1.43
C ALA A 280 -23.10 5.81 -1.92
N VAL A 281 -23.06 6.20 -3.20
CA VAL A 281 -24.05 7.11 -3.82
C VAL A 281 -25.44 6.49 -3.84
N ASN A 282 -25.57 5.22 -4.21
CA ASN A 282 -26.86 4.52 -4.25
C ASN A 282 -27.47 4.32 -2.85
N LEU A 283 -26.64 4.17 -1.82
CA LEU A 283 -27.08 4.04 -0.42
C LEU A 283 -27.14 5.39 0.32
N ARG A 284 -27.06 6.53 -0.38
CA ARG A 284 -27.06 7.85 0.26
C ARG A 284 -28.32 8.12 1.09
N SER A 285 -29.49 7.68 0.61
CA SER A 285 -30.79 7.86 1.26
C SER A 285 -30.98 6.99 2.51
N LEU A 286 -30.17 5.94 2.66
CA LEU A 286 -30.26 5.02 3.79
C LEU A 286 -29.81 5.73 5.08
N ARG A 287 -30.75 5.91 6.02
CA ARG A 287 -30.52 6.54 7.32
C ARG A 287 -30.00 5.52 8.33
N LEU A 288 -28.69 5.32 8.33
CA LEU A 288 -27.97 4.54 9.34
C LEU A 288 -27.00 5.45 10.08
N SER A 289 -26.56 5.03 11.28
CA SER A 289 -25.43 5.69 11.93
C SER A 289 -24.20 5.65 11.01
N PRO A 290 -23.29 6.65 11.06
CA PRO A 290 -22.13 6.70 10.17
C PRO A 290 -21.28 5.42 10.21
N VAL A 291 -21.12 4.83 11.40
CA VAL A 291 -20.38 3.57 11.59
C VAL A 291 -21.10 2.41 10.91
N ALA A 292 -22.39 2.20 11.18
CA ALA A 292 -23.15 1.11 10.57
C ALA A 292 -23.21 1.25 9.04
N LYS A 293 -23.38 2.48 8.54
CA LYS A 293 -23.38 2.77 7.10
C LYS A 293 -22.03 2.47 6.47
N THR A 294 -20.93 2.85 7.13
CA THR A 294 -19.56 2.57 6.64
C THR A 294 -19.29 1.06 6.59
N LEU A 295 -19.71 0.31 7.61
CA LEU A 295 -19.57 -1.15 7.63
C LEU A 295 -20.37 -1.81 6.51
N LEU A 296 -21.62 -1.39 6.30
CA LEU A 296 -22.47 -1.90 5.24
C LEU A 296 -21.89 -1.60 3.85
N VAL A 297 -21.61 -0.33 3.56
CA VAL A 297 -21.06 0.13 2.27
C VAL A 297 -19.71 -0.54 2.01
N GLY A 298 -18.81 -0.58 3.00
CA GLY A 298 -17.49 -1.21 2.88
C GLY A 298 -17.57 -2.72 2.62
N SER A 299 -18.48 -3.42 3.30
CA SER A 299 -18.68 -4.87 3.10
C SER A 299 -19.21 -5.17 1.71
N LEU A 300 -20.26 -4.45 1.28
CA LEU A 300 -20.84 -4.59 -0.05
C LEU A 300 -19.82 -4.25 -1.15
N ALA A 301 -19.08 -3.15 -0.99
CA ALA A 301 -18.04 -2.75 -1.95
C ALA A 301 -16.92 -3.79 -2.02
N THR A 302 -16.53 -4.39 -0.90
CA THR A 302 -15.52 -5.46 -0.89
C THR A 302 -16.02 -6.68 -1.67
N VAL A 303 -17.21 -7.20 -1.36
CA VAL A 303 -17.79 -8.36 -2.05
C VAL A 303 -17.95 -8.07 -3.54
N ALA A 304 -18.51 -6.92 -3.90
CA ALA A 304 -18.67 -6.51 -5.29
C ALA A 304 -17.32 -6.41 -6.02
N SER A 305 -16.28 -5.88 -5.38
CA SER A 305 -14.95 -5.75 -5.98
C SER A 305 -14.32 -7.11 -6.29
N PHE A 306 -14.46 -8.08 -5.39
CA PHE A 306 -14.00 -9.45 -5.65
C PHE A 306 -14.85 -10.15 -6.71
N ALA A 307 -16.16 -9.95 -6.74
CA ALA A 307 -17.04 -10.51 -7.77
C ALA A 307 -16.69 -9.97 -9.16
N VAL A 308 -16.55 -8.66 -9.30
CA VAL A 308 -16.14 -8.02 -10.57
C VAL A 308 -14.75 -8.49 -10.98
N SER A 309 -13.80 -8.54 -10.05
CA SER A 309 -12.46 -9.08 -10.31
C SER A 309 -12.48 -10.54 -10.81
N ALA A 310 -13.36 -11.38 -10.25
CA ALA A 310 -13.55 -12.75 -10.70
C ALA A 310 -14.12 -12.85 -12.12
N VAL A 311 -14.91 -11.85 -12.54
CA VAL A 311 -15.38 -11.74 -13.93
C VAL A 311 -14.26 -11.22 -14.84
N LEU A 312 -13.54 -10.16 -14.44
CA LEU A 312 -12.46 -9.57 -15.23
C LEU A 312 -11.32 -10.56 -15.52
N THR A 313 -11.00 -11.42 -14.56
CA THR A 313 -9.96 -12.46 -14.71
C THR A 313 -10.33 -13.57 -15.70
N ARG A 314 -11.59 -13.65 -16.16
CA ARG A 314 -12.01 -14.58 -17.23
C ARG A 314 -11.62 -14.08 -18.62
N PHE A 315 -11.39 -12.77 -18.79
CA PHE A 315 -10.99 -12.21 -20.09
C PHE A 315 -9.49 -12.41 -20.33
N PRO A 316 -9.08 -13.06 -21.43
CA PRO A 316 -7.68 -13.46 -21.64
C PRO A 316 -6.71 -12.28 -21.69
N GLY A 317 -7.12 -11.12 -22.23
CA GLY A 317 -6.30 -9.91 -22.24
C GLY A 317 -6.07 -9.33 -20.84
N LEU A 318 -7.13 -9.20 -20.05
CA LEU A 318 -7.07 -8.64 -18.69
C LEU A 318 -6.36 -9.59 -17.72
N ARG A 319 -6.49 -10.90 -17.91
CA ARG A 319 -5.83 -11.93 -17.10
C ARG A 319 -4.30 -11.86 -17.14
N ASN A 320 -3.70 -11.29 -18.17
CA ASN A 320 -2.24 -11.12 -18.25
C ASN A 320 -1.75 -9.88 -17.50
N ILE A 321 -2.65 -8.93 -17.23
CA ILE A 321 -2.38 -7.70 -16.50
C ILE A 321 -2.68 -7.89 -15.00
N ILE A 322 -3.76 -8.65 -14.69
CA ILE A 322 -4.24 -8.95 -13.33
C ILE A 322 -3.64 -10.24 -12.78
#